data_AF-A0A7V9DJU6-F1
#
_entry.id   AF-A0A7V9DJU6-F1
#
_cell.length_a   1.000
_cell.length_b   1.000
_cell.length_c   1.000
_cell.angle_alpha   90.00
_cell.angle_beta   90.00
_cell.angle_gamma   90.00
#
_symmetry.space_group_name_H-M   'P 1'
#
loop_
_entity.id
_entity.type
_entity.pdbx_description
1 polymer ?
#
loop_
_entity_poly.entity_id
_entity_poly.type
_entity_poly.pdbx_seq_one_letter_code
_entity_poly.pdbx_strand_id
1 'polypeptide(L)' 'MPTDEGFWVETAAQQRVWVQLIGSGESPVAIEDGRRLVVVGVIADPVATGKRSRDARIIDAGYILRVRYDDVAAG' A
#
# COMPACT_ATOMS: atom_id res chain seq x y z
N MET A 1 -15.23 7.29 -8.54
CA MET A 1 -14.61 6.12 -7.90
C MET A 1 -13.32 6.64 -7.28
N PRO A 2 -13.03 6.43 -5.99
CA PRO A 2 -11.65 6.64 -5.55
C PRO A 2 -10.82 5.63 -6.33
N THR A 3 -9.96 6.12 -7.21
CA THR A 3 -9.07 5.30 -8.03
C THR A 3 -8.26 4.45 -7.05
N ASP A 4 -8.16 3.15 -7.31
CA ASP A 4 -7.34 2.18 -6.59
C ASP A 4 -5.84 2.48 -6.77
N GLU A 5 -5.39 3.69 -6.41
CA GLU A 5 -4.00 4.10 -6.54
C GLU A 5 -3.15 3.35 -5.53
N GLY A 6 -2.05 2.78 -6.01
CA GLY A 6 -1.20 1.92 -5.22
C GLY A 6 -0.22 1.15 -6.09
N PHE A 7 0.64 0.40 -5.43
CA PHE A 7 1.67 -0.39 -6.08
C PHE A 7 2.03 -1.61 -5.24
N TRP A 8 2.60 -2.61 -5.90
CA TRP A 8 3.17 -3.78 -5.25
C TRP A 8 4.59 -3.45 -4.77
N VAL A 9 4.90 -3.87 -3.54
CA VAL A 9 6.28 -3.93 -3.03
C VAL A 9 6.62 -5.37 -2.71
N GLU A 10 7.89 -5.73 -2.87
CA GLU A 10 8.43 -7.00 -2.41
C GLU A 10 9.43 -6.72 -1.30
N THR A 11 9.30 -7.44 -0.18
CA THR A 11 10.27 -7.34 0.92
C THR A 11 11.49 -8.20 0.62
N ALA A 12 12.59 -8.00 1.36
CA ALA A 12 13.76 -8.86 1.27
C ALA A 12 13.47 -10.35 1.56
N ALA A 13 12.37 -10.64 2.25
CA ALA A 13 11.90 -12.00 2.51
C ALA A 13 10.98 -12.56 1.39
N GLN A 14 10.94 -11.92 0.21
CA GLN A 14 10.08 -12.27 -0.93
C GLN A 14 8.57 -12.20 -0.63
N GLN A 15 8.18 -11.47 0.41
CA GLN A 15 6.78 -11.22 0.67
C GLN A 15 6.30 -10.07 -0.21
N ARG A 16 5.24 -10.32 -0.99
CA ARG A 16 4.57 -9.28 -1.75
C ARG A 16 3.51 -8.60 -0.88
N VAL A 17 3.52 -7.27 -0.90
CA VAL A 17 2.56 -6.44 -0.17
C VAL A 17 1.99 -5.40 -1.13
N TRP A 18 0.67 -5.27 -1.15
CA TRP A 18 0.03 -4.15 -1.85
C TRP A 18 -0.01 -2.94 -0.95
N VAL A 19 0.59 -1.84 -1.42
CA VAL A 19 0.50 -0.53 -0.79
C VAL A 19 -0.63 0.22 -1.47
N GLN A 20 -1.72 0.44 -0.74
CA GLN A 20 -2.85 1.25 -1.19
C GLN A 20 -2.64 2.69 -0.73
N LEU A 21 -2.59 3.61 -1.69
CA LEU A 21 -2.61 5.05 -1.41
C LEU A 21 -4.05 5.49 -1.19
N ILE A 22 -4.28 6.24 -0.11
CA ILE A 22 -5.59 6.75 0.26
C ILE A 22 -5.52 8.25 0.55
N GLY A 23 -6.61 8.95 0.30
CA GLY A 23 -6.72 10.38 0.55
C GLY A 23 -7.43 11.10 -0.59
N SER A 24 -7.48 12.43 -0.50
CA SER A 24 -8.01 13.30 -1.53
C SER A 24 -6.91 14.18 -2.07
N GLY A 25 -6.77 14.26 -3.39
CA GLY A 25 -5.69 14.97 -4.07
C GLY A 25 -4.66 14.02 -4.68
N GLU A 26 -3.55 14.58 -5.15
CA GLU A 26 -2.38 13.83 -5.62
C GLU A 26 -1.35 13.74 -4.49
N SER A 27 -0.49 12.72 -4.51
CA SER A 27 0.68 12.73 -3.63
C SER A 27 1.50 13.99 -3.90
N PRO A 28 1.93 14.74 -2.86
CA PRO A 28 2.84 15.87 -3.07
C PRO A 28 4.25 15.42 -3.48
N VAL A 29 4.52 14.11 -3.49
CA VAL A 29 5.84 13.53 -3.74
C VAL A 29 5.92 12.97 -5.15
N ALA A 30 6.81 13.56 -5.95
CA ALA A 30 7.28 12.95 -7.19
C ALA A 30 8.27 11.83 -6.86
N ILE A 31 7.95 10.60 -7.28
CA ILE A 31 8.84 9.45 -7.14
C ILE A 31 9.70 9.37 -8.40
N GLU A 32 10.99 9.58 -8.25
CA GLU A 32 11.98 9.44 -9.32
C GLU A 32 12.69 8.09 -9.22
N ASP A 33 13.16 7.57 -10.35
CA ASP A 33 13.97 6.35 -10.36
C ASP A 33 15.24 6.51 -9.51
N GLY A 34 15.61 5.44 -8.81
CA GLY A 34 16.76 5.42 -7.90
C GLY A 34 16.59 6.17 -6.56
N ARG A 35 15.46 6.86 -6.32
CA ARG A 35 15.17 7.48 -5.03
C ARG A 35 14.66 6.45 -4.02
N ARG A 36 15.07 6.60 -2.76
CA ARG A 36 14.48 5.83 -1.67
C ARG A 36 13.12 6.42 -1.30
N LEU A 37 12.09 5.59 -1.32
CA LEU A 37 10.76 5.93 -0.83
C LEU A 37 10.61 5.45 0.61
N VAL A 38 10.08 6.31 1.48
CA VAL A 38 9.63 5.92 2.82
C VAL A 38 8.11 6.01 2.84
N VAL A 39 7.46 4.91 3.21
CA VAL A 39 6.02 4.82 3.38
C VAL A 39 5.71 4.37 4.80
N VAL A 40 4.79 5.09 5.45
CA VAL A 40 4.26 4.72 6.77
C VAL A 40 2.75 4.58 6.64
N GLY A 41 2.20 3.48 7.13
CA GLY A 41 0.80 3.17 6.95
C GLY A 41 0.28 2.19 7.98
N VAL A 42 -1.01 1.88 7.87
CA VAL A 42 -1.70 0.92 8.73
C VAL A 42 -1.96 -0.36 7.95
N ILE A 43 -1.73 -1.50 8.59
CA ILE A 43 -2.12 -2.79 8.03
C ILE A 43 -3.65 -2.87 8.06
N ALA A 44 -4.23 -3.04 6.90
CA ALA A 44 -5.65 -3.26 6.72
C ALA A 44 -5.93 -4.72 6.38
N ASP A 45 -6.98 -5.21 7.03
CA ASP A 45 -7.55 -6.55 6.91
C ASP A 45 -6.60 -7.69 7.32
N PRO A 46 -6.31 -7.83 8.63
CA PRO A 46 -5.44 -8.90 9.12
C PRO A 46 -6.22 -10.21 9.28
N VAL A 47 -6.98 -10.69 8.29
CA VAL A 47 -7.67 -12.02 8.35
C VAL A 47 -8.60 -12.19 9.59
N ALA A 48 -8.88 -11.14 10.37
CA ALA A 48 -9.39 -11.25 11.73
C ALA A 48 -10.92 -11.23 11.85
N THR A 49 -11.65 -11.09 10.74
CA THR A 49 -13.12 -11.09 10.75
C THR A 49 -13.74 -12.46 10.49
N GLY A 50 -12.93 -13.50 10.26
CA GLY A 50 -13.40 -14.84 9.87
C GLY A 50 -14.03 -14.91 8.48
N LYS A 51 -14.09 -13.79 7.75
CA LYS A 51 -14.56 -13.72 6.36
C LYS A 51 -13.35 -13.70 5.42
N ARG A 52 -13.41 -14.51 4.36
CA ARG A 52 -12.43 -14.43 3.27
C ARG A 52 -12.66 -13.13 2.49
N SER A 53 -11.58 -12.38 2.28
CA SER A 53 -11.61 -11.22 1.38
C SER A 53 -11.85 -11.66 -0.07
N ARG A 54 -12.53 -10.81 -0.84
CA ARG A 54 -12.70 -10.97 -2.30
C ARG A 54 -11.71 -10.12 -3.09
N ASP A 55 -10.92 -9.29 -2.41
CA ASP A 55 -9.89 -8.49 -3.06
C ASP A 55 -8.70 -9.39 -3.38
N ALA A 56 -8.36 -9.53 -4.67
CA ALA A 56 -7.24 -10.34 -5.12
C ALA A 56 -5.92 -9.91 -4.48
N ARG A 57 -5.77 -8.63 -4.12
CA ARG A 57 -4.56 -8.10 -3.47
C ARG A 57 -4.42 -8.62 -2.04
N ILE A 58 -5.53 -8.73 -1.32
CA ILE A 58 -5.57 -9.32 0.03
C ILE A 58 -5.40 -10.84 -0.05
N ILE A 59 -5.94 -11.49 -1.10
CA ILE A 59 -5.74 -12.93 -1.31
C ILE A 59 -4.25 -13.25 -1.54
N ASP A 60 -3.53 -12.42 -2.31
CA ASP A 60 -2.11 -12.61 -2.63
C ASP A 60 -1.19 -12.26 -1.43
N ALA A 61 -1.40 -11.10 -0.81
CA ALA A 61 -0.52 -10.59 0.26
C ALA A 61 -0.94 -11.00 1.68
N GLY A 62 -2.17 -11.47 1.87
CA GLY A 62 -2.78 -11.72 3.18
C GLY A 62 -3.27 -10.47 3.92
N TYR A 63 -2.82 -9.28 3.51
CA TYR A 63 -3.22 -7.96 4.01
C TYR A 63 -2.84 -6.87 3.00
N ILE A 64 -3.28 -5.64 3.20
CA ILE A 64 -2.78 -4.47 2.47
C ILE A 64 -2.24 -3.41 3.42
N LEU A 65 -1.26 -2.64 2.99
CA LEU A 65 -0.79 -1.47 3.73
C LEU A 65 -1.53 -0.23 3.21
N ARG A 66 -2.33 0.43 4.05
CA ARG A 66 -2.97 1.70 3.69
C ARG A 66 -2.09 2.86 4.11
N VAL A 67 -1.73 3.69 3.15
CA VAL A 67 -0.82 4.84 3.31
C VAL A 67 -1.56 6.09 2.85
N ARG A 68 -1.56 7.15 3.67
CA ARG A 68 -2.10 8.43 3.21
C ARG A 68 -1.11 9.11 2.28
N TYR A 69 -1.57 9.88 1.31
CA TYR A 69 -0.69 10.65 0.43
C TYR A 69 0.30 11.53 1.21
N ASP A 70 -0.12 12.13 2.32
CA ASP A 70 0.71 12.99 3.18
C ASP A 70 1.78 12.20 3.97
N ASP A 71 1.63 10.88 4.07
CA ASP A 71 2.55 9.98 4.79
C ASP A 71 3.61 9.35 3.85
N VAL A 72 3.59 9.72 2.57
CA VAL A 72 4.62 9.33 1.59
C VAL A 72 5.71 10.40 1.58
N ALA A 73 6.96 9.99 1.74
CA ALA A 73 8.11 10.91 1.70
C ALA A 73 9.26 10.35 0.85
N ALA A 74 9.90 11.22 0.07
CA ALA A 74 11.18 10.94 -0.58
C ALA A 74 12.31 11.11 0.44
N GLY A 75 13.19 10.11 0.53
CA GLY A 75 14.41 10.12 1.34
C GLY A 75 15.67 10.52 0.58
#